data_AF-A0A7S2K4S7-F1
#
_entry.id   AF-A0A7S2K4S7-F1
#
_cell.length_a   1.000
_cell.length_b   1.000
_cell.length_c   1.000
_cell.angle_alpha   90.00
_cell.angle_beta   90.00
_cell.angle_gamma   90.00
#
_symmetry.space_group_name_H-M   'P 1'
#
loop_
_entity.id
_entity.type
_entity.pdbx_description
1 polymer ?
#
loop_
_entity_poly.entity_id
_entity_poly.type
_entity_poly.pdbx_seq_one_letter_code
_entity_poly.pdbx_strand_id
1 'polypeptide(L)'
;MAGVEIGAAAAAVTAGSVGMGLFSYNRGNYLFDQKNHYTRFTAGLNMAIAQMGIYKQDIAQLTELTATRQDCYHGIAAMGLTILTAIYCPGRVGLHTPPPPAWLMGLMFVNIAGCYMFLGLTLWLAMHASMRANTAATHMLTRFVRLPIPSQGMLDKARKFGSSYEEQPLKEVLRVPFTRHQKPGAGKEGGFNEDLQIDQQAQGRSRHGYDVPAWYRKEKAVDNNDTCESIGSMMPLGAEGEAPEHFEAYRELQLEWFPYDVYARLSIFLAFMHLTHCWAYMQIGHQLAETRALFACAIVMLPMFVLQQVILTLDIIPGWGLPIHRLGPCALWTAFFAACIEYERWFSSSTQGVCFLLVYASYAIEIVYTLQLLRLCRPACTAPEVVESPGASWWPGEWRLPTAFQHAIWLVAPPKKLEDGQVDIVAELRDAQRDAPRLPPTEAAITAERRLDVHRALGQQGESAAWFNVKSGLVAMVLAWVFMTFGFTIEVINQGTAHPSLLNAPGLPNNARDPRYRPAKPGTHEPVEVGTGGVYGPARGVHTSKMHRRLADLAA
;
A
#
# COMPACT_ATOMS: atom_id res chain seq x y z
N MET A 1 97.25 -31.00 1.05
CA MET A 1 96.09 -30.42 1.77
C MET A 1 95.47 -29.20 1.08
N ALA A 2 96.19 -28.42 0.26
CA ALA A 2 95.63 -27.21 -0.39
C ALA A 2 94.55 -27.44 -1.48
N GLY A 3 94.46 -28.62 -2.10
CA GLY A 3 93.46 -28.91 -3.14
C GLY A 3 92.03 -29.16 -2.62
N VAL A 4 91.88 -29.49 -1.33
CA VAL A 4 90.57 -29.77 -0.70
C VAL A 4 89.85 -28.47 -0.31
N GLU A 5 90.60 -27.40 0.00
CA GLU A 5 90.03 -26.09 0.38
C GLU A 5 89.48 -25.29 -0.82
N ILE A 6 90.12 -25.40 -1.99
CA ILE A 6 89.66 -24.71 -3.22
C ILE A 6 88.35 -25.34 -3.75
N GLY A 7 88.24 -26.67 -3.68
CA GLY A 7 87.00 -27.38 -4.04
C GLY A 7 85.83 -27.06 -3.11
N ALA A 8 86.08 -26.92 -1.81
CA ALA A 8 85.07 -26.55 -0.82
C ALA A 8 84.57 -25.11 -1.02
N ALA A 9 85.47 -24.16 -1.34
CA ALA A 9 85.09 -22.78 -1.61
C ALA A 9 84.26 -22.64 -2.91
N ALA A 10 84.64 -23.33 -3.99
CA ALA A 10 83.88 -23.32 -5.24
C ALA A 10 82.49 -23.97 -5.10
N ALA A 11 82.39 -25.07 -4.33
CA ALA A 11 81.12 -25.71 -4.01
C ALA A 11 80.22 -24.79 -3.15
N ALA A 12 80.78 -24.05 -2.20
CA ALA A 12 80.03 -23.10 -1.37
C ALA A 12 79.49 -21.90 -2.18
N VAL A 13 80.28 -21.35 -3.11
CA VAL A 13 79.83 -20.26 -3.99
C VAL A 13 78.72 -20.72 -4.94
N THR A 14 78.85 -21.92 -5.49
CA THR A 14 77.84 -22.51 -6.40
C THR A 14 76.56 -22.89 -5.65
N ALA A 15 76.67 -23.44 -4.44
CA ALA A 15 75.51 -23.71 -3.58
C ALA A 15 74.82 -22.42 -3.12
N GLY A 16 75.58 -21.36 -2.84
CA GLY A 16 75.06 -20.04 -2.48
C GLY A 16 74.29 -19.38 -3.64
N SER A 17 74.81 -19.41 -4.86
CA SER A 17 74.12 -18.83 -6.03
C SER A 17 72.83 -19.58 -6.39
N VAL A 18 72.85 -20.92 -6.32
CA VAL A 18 71.65 -21.76 -6.52
C VAL A 18 70.64 -21.54 -5.39
N GLY A 19 71.10 -21.46 -4.14
CA GLY A 19 70.24 -21.19 -2.97
C GLY A 19 69.55 -19.83 -3.05
N MET A 20 70.27 -18.77 -3.44
CA MET A 20 69.68 -17.44 -3.66
C MET A 20 68.70 -17.43 -4.84
N GLY A 21 69.00 -18.16 -5.91
CA GLY A 21 68.10 -18.29 -7.06
C GLY A 21 66.77 -18.97 -6.68
N LEU A 22 66.85 -20.08 -5.93
CA LEU A 22 65.68 -20.80 -5.43
C LEU A 22 64.86 -19.98 -4.44
N PHE A 23 65.53 -19.30 -3.50
CA PHE A 23 64.88 -18.38 -2.56
C PHE A 23 64.12 -17.27 -3.29
N SER A 24 64.77 -16.60 -4.24
CA SER A 24 64.18 -15.52 -5.03
C SER A 24 62.97 -16.00 -5.84
N TYR A 25 63.08 -17.17 -6.47
CA TYR A 25 61.97 -17.79 -7.22
C TYR A 25 60.78 -18.11 -6.32
N ASN A 26 61.00 -18.81 -5.20
CA ASN A 26 59.91 -19.19 -4.29
C ASN A 26 59.27 -17.98 -3.63
N ARG A 27 60.06 -16.96 -3.26
CA ARG A 27 59.54 -15.69 -2.76
C ARG A 27 58.69 -14.96 -3.81
N GLY A 28 59.17 -14.92 -5.05
CA GLY A 28 58.42 -14.32 -6.16
C GLY A 28 57.11 -15.04 -6.44
N ASN A 29 57.12 -16.37 -6.44
CA ASN A 29 55.92 -17.18 -6.65
C ASN A 29 54.93 -17.03 -5.48
N TYR A 30 55.43 -17.01 -4.24
CA TYR A 30 54.62 -16.74 -3.06
C TYR A 30 53.96 -15.35 -3.12
N LEU A 31 54.72 -14.30 -3.45
CA LEU A 31 54.18 -12.95 -3.58
C LEU A 31 53.14 -12.84 -4.70
N PHE A 32 53.35 -13.53 -5.83
CA PHE A 32 52.38 -13.60 -6.92
C PHE A 32 51.07 -14.25 -6.46
N ASP A 33 51.16 -15.39 -5.77
CA ASP A 33 50.00 -16.06 -5.20
C ASP A 33 49.30 -15.15 -4.20
N GLN A 34 50.00 -14.60 -3.20
CA GLN A 34 49.41 -13.69 -2.21
C GLN A 34 48.71 -12.48 -2.84
N LYS A 35 49.26 -11.92 -3.91
CA LYS A 35 48.60 -10.86 -4.67
C LYS A 35 47.28 -11.34 -5.28
N ASN A 36 47.24 -12.53 -5.87
CA ASN A 36 46.02 -13.12 -6.41
C ASN A 36 45.00 -13.44 -5.29
N HIS A 37 45.45 -13.89 -4.12
CA HIS A 37 44.61 -14.12 -2.95
C HIS A 37 43.96 -12.83 -2.44
N TYR A 38 44.75 -11.78 -2.23
CA TYR A 38 44.22 -10.46 -1.88
C TYR A 38 43.25 -9.93 -2.95
N THR A 39 43.53 -10.21 -4.23
CA THR A 39 42.62 -9.82 -5.32
C THR A 39 41.30 -10.59 -5.26
N ARG A 40 41.29 -11.89 -4.94
CA ARG A 40 40.05 -12.67 -4.74
C ARG A 40 39.28 -12.20 -3.51
N PHE A 41 39.98 -11.95 -2.40
CA PHE A 41 39.38 -11.42 -1.18
C PHE A 41 38.69 -10.08 -1.43
N THR A 42 39.37 -9.14 -2.09
CA THR A 42 38.79 -7.84 -2.44
C THR A 42 37.70 -7.95 -3.49
N ALA A 43 37.79 -8.90 -4.44
CA ALA A 43 36.72 -9.17 -5.41
C ALA A 43 35.42 -9.61 -4.73
N GLY A 44 35.48 -10.51 -3.74
CA GLY A 44 34.31 -10.93 -2.96
C GLY A 44 33.68 -9.78 -2.19
N LEU A 45 34.50 -8.94 -1.54
CA LEU A 45 34.02 -7.72 -0.87
C LEU A 45 33.37 -6.73 -1.85
N ASN A 46 33.96 -6.54 -3.03
CA ASN A 46 33.40 -5.65 -4.05
C ASN A 46 32.05 -6.17 -4.57
N MET A 47 31.89 -7.48 -4.77
CA MET A 47 30.61 -8.09 -5.14
C MET A 47 29.56 -7.90 -4.03
N ALA A 48 29.93 -8.09 -2.76
CA ALA A 48 29.02 -7.87 -1.63
C ALA A 48 28.61 -6.38 -1.51
N ILE A 49 29.54 -5.44 -1.70
CA ILE A 49 29.24 -4.01 -1.73
C ILE A 49 28.27 -3.67 -2.87
N ALA A 50 28.51 -4.20 -4.07
CA ALA A 50 27.64 -4.00 -5.22
C ALA A 50 26.22 -4.54 -4.96
N GLN A 51 26.12 -5.73 -4.37
CA GLN A 51 24.84 -6.34 -4.02
C GLN A 51 24.09 -5.54 -2.95
N MET A 52 24.77 -5.03 -1.92
CA MET A 52 24.14 -4.12 -0.95
C MET A 52 23.69 -2.81 -1.60
N GLY A 53 24.38 -2.35 -2.66
CA GLY A 53 23.92 -1.24 -3.49
C GLY A 53 22.57 -1.53 -4.16
N ILE A 54 22.40 -2.75 -4.71
CA ILE A 54 21.14 -3.21 -5.32
C ILE A 54 20.03 -3.25 -4.25
N TYR A 55 20.27 -3.87 -3.09
CA TYR A 55 19.26 -3.93 -2.03
C TYR A 55 18.78 -2.55 -1.56
N LYS A 56 19.70 -1.57 -1.46
CA LYS A 56 19.34 -0.19 -1.12
C LYS A 56 18.46 0.44 -2.20
N GLN A 57 18.78 0.18 -3.47
CA GLN A 57 17.99 0.66 -4.60
C GLN A 57 16.59 0.04 -4.60
N ASP A 58 16.48 -1.28 -4.35
CA ASP A 58 15.19 -1.97 -4.29
C ASP A 58 14.29 -1.39 -3.19
N ILE A 59 14.83 -1.19 -1.99
CA ILE A 59 14.10 -0.56 -0.87
C ILE A 59 13.66 0.87 -1.23
N ALA A 60 14.56 1.66 -1.82
CA ALA A 60 14.25 3.03 -2.22
C ALA A 60 13.13 3.07 -3.27
N GLN A 61 13.21 2.24 -4.31
CA GLN A 61 12.23 2.20 -5.40
C GLN A 61 10.86 1.69 -4.94
N LEU A 62 10.80 0.63 -4.11
CA LEU A 62 9.55 0.12 -3.55
C LEU A 62 8.86 1.16 -2.65
N THR A 63 9.66 1.92 -1.89
CA THR A 63 9.14 2.99 -1.03
C THR A 63 8.65 4.17 -1.86
N GLU A 64 9.45 4.58 -2.84
CA GLU A 64 9.14 5.69 -3.76
C GLU A 64 7.86 5.42 -4.54
N LEU A 65 7.63 4.18 -4.97
CA LEU A 65 6.37 3.77 -5.60
C LEU A 65 5.16 4.01 -4.69
N THR A 66 5.30 3.68 -3.40
CA THR A 66 4.24 3.93 -2.41
C THR A 66 4.03 5.42 -2.19
N ALA A 67 5.11 6.18 -1.97
CA ALA A 67 5.05 7.62 -1.73
C ALA A 67 4.43 8.37 -2.91
N THR A 68 4.91 8.11 -4.13
CA THR A 68 4.42 8.74 -5.37
C THR A 68 2.92 8.49 -5.57
N ARG A 69 2.46 7.26 -5.32
CA ARG A 69 1.05 6.91 -5.42
C ARG A 69 0.20 7.62 -4.36
N GLN A 70 0.67 7.69 -3.12
CA GLN A 70 -0.03 8.43 -2.07
C GLN A 70 -0.08 9.94 -2.36
N ASP A 71 0.97 10.51 -2.94
CA ASP A 71 1.00 11.92 -3.33
C ASP A 71 -0.02 12.21 -4.44
N CYS A 72 -0.19 11.31 -5.42
CA CYS A 72 -1.28 11.38 -6.40
C CYS A 72 -2.66 11.36 -5.73
N TYR A 73 -2.87 10.45 -4.78
CA TYR A 73 -4.13 10.35 -4.03
C TYR A 73 -4.42 11.61 -3.21
N HIS A 74 -3.39 12.15 -2.55
CA HIS A 74 -3.47 13.39 -1.80
C HIS A 74 -3.82 14.57 -2.71
N GLY A 75 -3.14 14.72 -3.85
CA GLY A 75 -3.42 15.78 -4.83
C GLY A 75 -4.85 15.74 -5.36
N ILE A 76 -5.34 14.55 -5.77
CA ILE A 76 -6.71 14.36 -6.23
C ILE A 76 -7.71 14.69 -5.11
N ALA A 77 -7.45 14.24 -3.88
CA ALA A 77 -8.33 14.51 -2.75
C ALA A 77 -8.42 16.01 -2.42
N ALA A 78 -7.28 16.71 -2.43
CA ALA A 78 -7.22 18.15 -2.20
C ALA A 78 -7.99 18.93 -3.28
N MET A 79 -7.83 18.56 -4.56
CA MET A 79 -8.62 19.14 -5.66
C MET A 79 -10.11 18.83 -5.52
N GLY A 80 -10.47 17.61 -5.12
CA GLY A 80 -11.85 17.24 -4.85
C GLY A 80 -12.47 18.10 -3.75
N LEU A 81 -11.73 18.35 -2.66
CA LEU A 81 -12.19 19.17 -1.53
C LEU A 81 -12.39 20.63 -1.92
N THR A 82 -11.54 21.21 -2.79
CA THR A 82 -11.73 22.59 -3.26
C THR A 82 -12.98 22.72 -4.13
N ILE A 83 -13.20 21.78 -5.07
CA ILE A 83 -14.42 21.71 -5.88
C ILE A 83 -15.65 21.55 -4.98
N LEU A 84 -15.59 20.64 -4.01
CA LEU A 84 -16.69 20.39 -3.10
C LEU A 84 -17.01 21.60 -2.22
N THR A 85 -16.00 22.37 -1.82
CA THR A 85 -16.18 23.64 -1.08
C THR A 85 -16.86 24.70 -1.94
N ALA A 86 -16.52 24.76 -3.22
CA ALA A 86 -17.23 25.61 -4.18
C ALA A 86 -18.67 25.13 -4.44
N ILE A 87 -18.97 23.84 -4.34
CA ILE A 87 -20.36 23.37 -4.44
C ILE A 87 -21.13 23.65 -3.14
N TYR A 88 -20.51 23.43 -1.98
CA TYR A 88 -21.18 23.54 -0.68
C TYR A 88 -21.46 24.99 -0.26
N CYS A 89 -20.52 25.92 -0.49
CA CYS A 89 -20.63 27.30 0.00
C CYS A 89 -21.44 28.20 -0.95
N PRO A 90 -21.02 28.45 -2.21
CA PRO A 90 -21.77 29.30 -3.14
C PRO A 90 -22.80 28.54 -4.00
N GLY A 91 -22.77 27.21 -4.06
CA GLY A 91 -23.70 26.38 -4.86
C GLY A 91 -25.13 26.34 -4.31
N ARG A 92 -25.78 27.50 -4.26
CA ARG A 92 -27.18 27.63 -3.84
C ARG A 92 -28.09 27.31 -5.01
N VAL A 93 -28.92 26.29 -4.84
CA VAL A 93 -30.00 25.98 -5.76
C VAL A 93 -31.24 26.81 -5.37
N GLY A 94 -31.90 27.42 -6.36
CA GLY A 94 -33.12 28.21 -6.12
C GLY A 94 -32.84 29.67 -5.77
N LEU A 95 -31.80 30.29 -6.35
CA LEU A 95 -31.54 31.72 -6.15
C LEU A 95 -32.64 32.59 -6.81
N HIS A 96 -33.11 32.18 -7.99
CA HIS A 96 -34.10 32.94 -8.78
C HIS A 96 -35.52 32.39 -8.72
N THR A 97 -35.72 31.24 -8.08
CA THR A 97 -36.95 30.44 -8.09
C THR A 97 -37.25 29.88 -6.70
N PRO A 98 -38.47 29.36 -6.44
CA PRO A 98 -38.74 28.70 -5.17
C PRO A 98 -37.67 27.62 -4.87
N PRO A 99 -37.25 27.49 -3.61
CA PRO A 99 -36.21 26.54 -3.24
C PRO A 99 -36.64 25.11 -3.60
N PRO A 100 -35.70 24.23 -3.98
CA PRO A 100 -36.00 22.84 -4.24
C PRO A 100 -36.67 22.16 -3.03
N PRO A 101 -37.38 21.04 -3.26
CA PRO A 101 -37.91 20.23 -2.19
C PRO A 101 -36.81 19.83 -1.21
N ALA A 102 -37.09 19.91 0.09
CA ALA A 102 -36.06 19.69 1.09
C ALA A 102 -35.58 18.24 1.15
N TRP A 103 -36.42 17.26 0.79
CA TRP A 103 -36.01 15.85 0.68
C TRP A 103 -34.88 15.68 -0.37
N LEU A 104 -34.96 16.42 -1.48
CA LEU A 104 -33.94 16.43 -2.54
C LEU A 104 -32.67 17.13 -2.07
N MET A 105 -32.80 18.25 -1.36
CA MET A 105 -31.67 18.93 -0.72
C MET A 105 -30.98 18.02 0.31
N GLY A 106 -31.75 17.22 1.05
CA GLY A 106 -31.22 16.22 1.97
C GLY A 106 -30.40 15.13 1.28
N LEU A 107 -30.91 14.58 0.17
CA LEU A 107 -30.14 13.63 -0.67
C LEU A 107 -28.82 14.25 -1.16
N MET A 108 -28.88 15.50 -1.60
CA MET A 108 -27.70 16.24 -2.04
C MET A 108 -26.70 16.46 -0.89
N PHE A 109 -27.14 17.01 0.24
CA PHE A 109 -26.24 17.38 1.35
C PHE A 109 -25.65 16.19 2.09
N VAL A 110 -26.39 15.08 2.24
CA VAL A 110 -25.81 13.86 2.83
C VAL A 110 -24.71 13.30 1.91
N ASN A 111 -24.90 13.32 0.60
CA ASN A 111 -23.84 12.95 -0.35
C ASN A 111 -22.67 13.94 -0.34
N ILE A 112 -22.90 15.26 -0.21
CA ILE A 112 -21.81 16.23 -0.03
C ILE A 112 -21.02 15.93 1.24
N ALA A 113 -21.69 15.72 2.37
CA ALA A 113 -21.05 15.41 3.64
C ALA A 113 -20.25 14.10 3.56
N GLY A 114 -20.81 13.06 2.93
CA GLY A 114 -20.11 11.80 2.66
C GLY A 114 -18.85 12.01 1.82
N CYS A 115 -18.96 12.79 0.73
CA CYS A 115 -17.80 13.13 -0.11
C CYS A 115 -16.71 13.86 0.69
N TYR A 116 -17.06 14.87 1.49
CA TYR A 116 -16.12 15.58 2.36
C TYR A 116 -15.39 14.64 3.30
N MET A 117 -16.14 13.78 3.98
CA MET A 117 -15.61 12.83 4.94
C MET A 117 -14.62 11.87 4.26
N PHE A 118 -14.97 11.27 3.12
CA PHE A 118 -14.10 10.31 2.44
C PHE A 118 -12.91 10.95 1.74
N LEU A 119 -13.01 12.18 1.22
CA LEU A 119 -11.84 12.91 0.72
C LEU A 119 -10.89 13.31 1.85
N GLY A 120 -11.43 13.76 3.00
CA GLY A 120 -10.64 14.03 4.19
C GLY A 120 -9.93 12.79 4.73
N LEU A 121 -10.64 11.66 4.78
CA LEU A 121 -10.05 10.36 5.13
C LEU A 121 -8.96 9.95 4.14
N THR A 122 -9.18 10.14 2.84
CA THR A 122 -8.14 9.87 1.82
C THR A 122 -6.87 10.66 2.12
N LEU A 123 -6.98 11.97 2.31
CA LEU A 123 -5.84 12.85 2.56
C LEU A 123 -5.06 12.40 3.81
N TRP A 124 -5.78 12.07 4.88
CA TRP A 124 -5.19 11.61 6.13
C TRP A 124 -4.50 10.25 5.98
N LEU A 125 -5.17 9.28 5.39
CA LEU A 125 -4.64 7.92 5.20
C LEU A 125 -3.44 7.91 4.23
N ALA A 126 -3.50 8.68 3.15
CA ALA A 126 -2.41 8.81 2.18
C ALA A 126 -1.16 9.43 2.82
N MET A 127 -1.33 10.50 3.60
CA MET A 127 -0.23 11.11 4.37
C MET A 127 0.38 10.11 5.36
N HIS A 128 -0.44 9.37 6.09
CA HIS A 128 0.05 8.35 7.02
C HIS A 128 0.82 7.24 6.33
N ALA A 129 0.30 6.71 5.21
CA ALA A 129 0.95 5.67 4.44
C ALA A 129 2.31 6.14 3.89
N SER A 130 2.37 7.34 3.29
CA SER A 130 3.59 7.92 2.74
C SER A 130 4.65 8.15 3.81
N MET A 131 4.28 8.77 4.95
CA MET A 131 5.22 9.06 6.03
C MET A 131 5.74 7.76 6.67
N ARG A 132 4.87 6.77 6.91
CA ARG A 132 5.28 5.47 7.46
C ARG A 132 6.23 4.74 6.52
N ALA A 133 5.91 4.66 5.23
CA ALA A 133 6.80 4.05 4.24
C ALA A 133 8.19 4.71 4.22
N ASN A 134 8.26 6.05 4.19
CA ASN A 134 9.53 6.78 4.20
C ASN A 134 10.33 6.57 5.50
N THR A 135 9.67 6.53 6.66
CA THR A 135 10.35 6.25 7.94
C THR A 135 10.88 4.82 8.01
N ALA A 136 10.10 3.85 7.53
CA ALA A 136 10.50 2.45 7.50
C ALA A 136 11.65 2.22 6.52
N ALA A 137 11.61 2.85 5.35
CA ALA A 137 12.70 2.83 4.38
C ALA A 137 13.98 3.44 4.96
N THR A 138 13.88 4.59 5.64
CA THR A 138 15.01 5.22 6.31
C THR A 138 15.59 4.29 7.38
N HIS A 139 14.73 3.63 8.17
CA HIS A 139 15.15 2.63 9.17
C HIS A 139 15.86 1.44 8.50
N MET A 140 15.29 0.88 7.44
CA MET A 140 15.91 -0.18 6.63
C MET A 140 17.28 0.21 6.10
N LEU A 141 17.38 1.37 5.43
CA LEU A 141 18.62 1.83 4.80
C LEU A 141 19.72 2.18 5.83
N THR A 142 19.35 2.57 7.04
CA THR A 142 20.32 2.98 8.08
C THR A 142 20.66 1.89 9.09
N ARG A 143 19.77 0.92 9.31
CA ARG A 143 19.94 -0.12 10.34
C ARG A 143 20.06 -1.53 9.79
N PHE A 144 19.35 -1.85 8.71
CA PHE A 144 19.35 -3.19 8.13
C PHE A 144 20.34 -3.31 6.97
N VAL A 145 20.18 -2.53 5.90
CA VAL A 145 21.02 -2.62 4.70
C VAL A 145 22.24 -1.71 4.82
N ARG A 146 23.20 -2.13 5.64
CA ARG A 146 24.47 -1.43 5.85
C ARG A 146 25.54 -1.88 4.87
N LEU A 147 26.52 -1.00 4.60
CA LEU A 147 27.68 -1.43 3.82
C LEU A 147 28.44 -2.50 4.61
N PRO A 148 28.93 -3.57 3.95
CA PRO A 148 29.71 -4.58 4.62
C PRO A 148 31.08 -3.98 4.92
N ILE A 149 31.26 -3.49 6.15
CA ILE A 149 32.54 -2.96 6.62
C ILE A 149 33.37 -4.16 7.08
N PRO A 150 34.57 -4.40 6.52
CA PRO A 150 35.39 -5.53 6.94
C PRO A 150 35.68 -5.44 8.44
N SER A 151 35.47 -6.54 9.16
CA SER A 151 35.78 -6.59 10.59
C SER A 151 37.28 -6.42 10.81
N GLN A 152 37.66 -6.01 12.02
CA GLN A 152 39.09 -5.90 12.38
C GLN A 152 39.81 -7.24 12.18
N GLY A 153 39.13 -8.36 12.46
CA GLY A 153 39.65 -9.70 12.17
C GLY A 153 39.88 -9.95 10.69
N MET A 154 38.98 -9.52 9.80
CA MET A 154 39.19 -9.61 8.34
C MET A 154 40.38 -8.75 7.89
N LEU A 155 40.55 -7.55 8.44
CA LEU A 155 41.69 -6.69 8.14
C LEU A 155 43.01 -7.28 8.65
N ASP A 156 43.01 -7.88 9.84
CA ASP A 156 44.19 -8.52 10.40
C ASP A 156 44.56 -9.81 9.66
N LYS A 157 43.57 -10.55 9.14
CA LYS A 157 43.80 -11.65 8.18
C LYS A 157 44.42 -11.13 6.89
N ALA A 158 43.89 -10.04 6.33
CA ALA A 158 44.45 -9.42 5.13
C ALA A 158 45.89 -8.94 5.32
N ARG A 159 46.25 -8.46 6.52
CA ARG A 159 47.63 -8.09 6.89
C ARG A 159 48.55 -9.30 6.95
N LYS A 160 48.06 -10.46 7.40
CA LYS A 160 48.85 -11.70 7.54
C LYS A 160 49.25 -12.34 6.21
N PHE A 161 48.59 -12.01 5.10
CA PHE A 161 48.91 -12.57 3.76
C PHE A 161 50.40 -12.38 3.38
N GLY A 162 50.98 -11.23 3.69
CA GLY A 162 52.40 -10.96 3.42
C GLY A 162 53.35 -11.56 4.46
N SER A 163 52.98 -11.48 5.75
CA SER A 163 53.86 -11.88 6.86
C SER A 163 54.01 -13.39 7.01
N SER A 164 53.01 -14.17 6.59
CA SER A 164 53.05 -15.63 6.71
C SER A 164 54.11 -16.30 5.82
N TYR A 165 54.79 -15.56 4.93
CA TYR A 165 56.00 -16.05 4.25
C TYR A 165 57.15 -16.28 5.24
N GLU A 166 57.33 -15.37 6.19
CA GLU A 166 58.44 -15.38 7.14
C GLU A 166 58.26 -16.49 8.18
N GLU A 167 57.02 -16.94 8.38
CA GLU A 167 56.65 -18.04 9.26
C GLU A 167 56.85 -19.42 8.60
N GLN A 168 57.20 -19.48 7.31
CA GLN A 168 57.41 -20.75 6.62
C GLN A 168 58.74 -21.41 6.99
N PRO A 169 58.76 -22.75 7.14
CA PRO A 169 60.00 -23.46 7.42
C PRO A 169 60.99 -23.27 6.25
N LEU A 170 62.27 -23.08 6.55
CA LEU A 170 63.35 -22.86 5.57
C LEU A 170 63.36 -23.89 4.42
N LYS A 171 62.93 -25.13 4.69
CA LYS A 171 62.81 -26.20 3.68
C LYS A 171 61.76 -25.87 2.60
N GLU A 172 60.68 -25.20 2.94
CA GLU A 172 59.66 -24.75 1.98
C GLU A 172 60.10 -23.48 1.25
N VAL A 173 60.76 -22.57 1.97
CA VAL A 173 61.35 -21.35 1.41
C VAL A 173 62.40 -21.68 0.34
N LEU A 174 63.18 -22.76 0.51
CA LEU A 174 64.24 -23.20 -0.42
C LEU A 174 63.84 -24.39 -1.32
N ARG A 175 62.55 -24.63 -1.51
CA ARG A 175 62.04 -25.73 -2.34
C ARG A 175 62.50 -25.64 -3.80
N VAL A 176 62.84 -26.79 -4.40
CA VAL A 176 63.15 -26.89 -5.84
C VAL A 176 61.85 -27.04 -6.65
N PRO A 177 61.57 -26.17 -7.62
CA PRO A 177 60.36 -26.24 -8.45
C PRO A 177 60.22 -27.59 -9.15
N PHE A 178 58.98 -28.08 -9.29
CA PHE A 178 58.62 -29.31 -10.04
C PHE A 178 59.24 -30.64 -9.53
N THR A 179 59.97 -30.62 -8.43
CA THR A 179 60.42 -31.86 -7.78
C THR A 179 59.27 -32.46 -6.96
N ARG A 180 58.97 -33.76 -7.17
CA ARG A 180 58.03 -34.49 -6.32
C ARG A 180 58.65 -34.63 -4.93
N HIS A 181 58.15 -33.88 -3.96
CA HIS A 181 58.44 -34.18 -2.57
C HIS A 181 57.74 -35.49 -2.21
N GLN A 182 58.53 -36.57 -2.06
CA GLN A 182 58.05 -37.73 -1.34
C GLN A 182 57.75 -37.28 0.09
N LYS A 183 56.47 -37.32 0.49
CA LYS A 183 56.08 -37.12 1.90
C LYS A 183 56.88 -38.15 2.72
N PRO A 184 57.85 -37.74 3.55
CA PRO A 184 58.56 -38.68 4.38
C PRO A 184 57.61 -39.08 5.50
N GLY A 185 57.01 -40.27 5.39
CA GLY A 185 56.25 -40.94 6.44
C GLY A 185 55.01 -40.18 6.94
N ALA A 186 53.83 -40.58 6.48
CA ALA A 186 52.53 -40.21 7.08
C ALA A 186 52.31 -40.84 8.48
N GLY A 187 53.36 -41.02 9.27
CA GLY A 187 53.31 -41.70 10.56
C GLY A 187 54.49 -41.29 11.42
N LYS A 188 54.35 -40.14 12.09
CA LYS A 188 54.86 -39.79 13.43
C LYS A 188 55.07 -38.28 13.53
N GLU A 189 54.15 -37.66 14.25
CA GLU A 189 54.33 -36.55 15.19
C GLU A 189 55.67 -35.81 15.07
N GLY A 190 55.67 -34.73 14.29
CA GLY A 190 56.73 -33.75 14.24
C GLY A 190 56.16 -32.37 14.58
N GLY A 191 56.33 -31.98 15.85
CA GLY A 191 56.04 -30.69 16.49
C GLY A 191 55.84 -29.47 15.59
N PHE A 192 54.63 -29.33 15.05
CA PHE A 192 54.06 -28.02 14.77
C PHE A 192 53.03 -27.74 15.86
N ASN A 193 53.21 -26.60 16.54
CA ASN A 193 52.34 -26.14 17.61
C ASN A 193 51.08 -25.49 17.01
N GLU A 194 50.28 -26.28 16.28
CA GLU A 194 48.96 -25.87 15.82
C GLU A 194 47.98 -27.03 16.06
N ASP A 195 47.20 -26.91 17.13
CA ASP A 195 45.96 -27.68 17.39
C ASP A 195 44.86 -27.33 16.37
N LEU A 196 45.20 -27.21 15.09
CA LEU A 196 44.24 -27.22 13.99
C LEU A 196 44.26 -28.63 13.43
N GLN A 197 43.30 -29.44 13.86
CA GLN A 197 43.02 -30.74 13.24
C GLN A 197 42.73 -30.50 11.75
N ILE A 198 43.76 -30.60 10.92
CA ILE A 198 43.61 -30.55 9.46
C ILE A 198 42.79 -31.78 9.08
N ASP A 199 41.55 -31.52 8.67
CA ASP A 199 40.58 -32.52 8.25
C ASP A 199 41.22 -33.54 7.29
N GLN A 200 41.24 -34.81 7.68
CA GLN A 200 41.79 -35.91 6.87
C GLN A 200 41.10 -35.98 5.49
N GLN A 201 39.87 -35.46 5.36
CA GLN A 201 39.20 -35.34 4.07
C GLN A 201 39.82 -34.31 3.13
N ALA A 202 40.40 -33.21 3.65
CA ALA A 202 41.12 -32.24 2.83
C ALA A 202 42.40 -32.85 2.23
N GLN A 203 43.05 -33.76 2.97
CA GLN A 203 44.19 -34.54 2.48
C GLN A 203 43.77 -35.57 1.41
N GLY A 204 42.57 -36.15 1.50
CA GLY A 204 42.06 -37.10 0.50
C GLY A 204 41.61 -36.46 -0.82
N ARG A 205 41.21 -35.18 -0.80
CA ARG A 205 40.68 -34.46 -1.97
C ARG A 205 41.74 -33.84 -2.89
N SER A 206 43.03 -33.84 -2.50
CA SER A 206 44.11 -33.47 -3.44
C SER A 206 44.34 -34.61 -4.44
N ARG A 207 43.42 -34.72 -5.41
CA ARG A 207 43.52 -35.62 -6.56
C ARG A 207 44.62 -35.12 -7.49
N HIS A 208 45.85 -35.58 -7.21
CA HIS A 208 47.05 -35.70 -8.05
C HIS A 208 48.27 -35.37 -7.19
N GLY A 209 49.28 -36.25 -7.22
CA GLY A 209 50.48 -36.22 -6.39
C GLY A 209 51.45 -35.07 -6.65
N TYR A 210 50.94 -33.83 -6.67
CA TYR A 210 51.68 -32.59 -6.54
C TYR A 210 51.45 -32.07 -5.12
N ASP A 211 52.52 -31.98 -4.35
CA ASP A 211 52.51 -31.47 -2.98
C ASP A 211 52.29 -29.94 -3.03
N VAL A 212 51.04 -29.53 -2.83
CA VAL A 212 50.72 -28.12 -2.61
C VAL A 212 51.44 -27.65 -1.34
N PRO A 213 52.03 -26.43 -1.35
CA PRO A 213 52.76 -25.90 -0.20
C PRO A 213 51.96 -25.99 1.11
N ALA A 214 52.63 -26.11 2.26
CA ALA A 214 51.92 -26.25 3.53
C ALA A 214 51.08 -25.00 3.87
N TRP A 215 51.53 -23.81 3.44
CA TRP A 215 50.76 -22.58 3.56
C TRP A 215 49.41 -22.68 2.84
N TYR A 216 49.35 -23.24 1.64
CA TYR A 216 48.10 -23.42 0.88
C TYR A 216 47.13 -24.42 1.56
N ARG A 217 47.68 -25.43 2.25
CA ARG A 217 46.89 -26.40 3.02
C ARG A 217 46.34 -25.80 4.31
N LYS A 218 47.17 -25.06 5.06
CA LYS A 218 46.73 -24.29 6.23
C LYS A 218 45.67 -23.28 5.84
N GLU A 219 45.86 -22.60 4.72
CA GLU A 219 44.89 -21.63 4.19
C GLU A 219 43.55 -22.28 3.87
N LYS A 220 43.51 -23.41 3.14
CA LYS A 220 42.25 -24.11 2.87
C LYS A 220 41.57 -24.64 4.14
N ALA A 221 42.35 -24.98 5.16
CA ALA A 221 41.83 -25.37 6.47
C ALA A 221 41.30 -24.15 7.25
N VAL A 222 41.93 -22.99 7.12
CA VAL A 222 41.47 -21.71 7.68
C VAL A 222 40.20 -21.25 6.95
N ASP A 223 40.13 -21.26 5.62
CA ASP A 223 38.89 -20.97 4.88
C ASP A 223 37.71 -21.86 5.31
N ASN A 224 37.99 -23.10 5.74
CA ASN A 224 36.97 -24.04 6.23
C ASN A 224 36.63 -23.89 7.73
N ASN A 225 37.60 -23.52 8.59
CA ASN A 225 37.42 -23.45 10.05
C ASN A 225 37.18 -22.02 10.57
N ASP A 226 37.73 -21.01 9.89
CA ASP A 226 37.31 -19.62 10.04
C ASP A 226 36.06 -19.43 9.19
N THR A 227 34.94 -20.01 9.66
CA THR A 227 33.62 -19.40 9.50
C THR A 227 33.72 -18.01 10.13
N CYS A 228 34.28 -17.09 9.37
CA CYS A 228 34.55 -15.72 9.73
C CYS A 228 33.28 -15.14 10.37
N GLU A 229 33.42 -14.11 11.20
CA GLU A 229 32.35 -13.16 11.53
C GLU A 229 31.82 -12.57 10.21
N SER A 230 31.04 -13.36 9.48
CA SER A 230 30.95 -13.25 8.04
C SER A 230 29.95 -12.17 7.69
N ILE A 231 29.88 -11.84 6.41
CA ILE A 231 28.80 -11.04 5.82
C ILE A 231 27.41 -11.52 6.31
N GLY A 232 27.26 -12.81 6.64
CA GLY A 232 26.05 -13.37 7.23
C GLY A 232 25.68 -12.81 8.61
N SER A 233 26.65 -12.33 9.41
CA SER A 233 26.43 -11.64 10.70
C SER A 233 26.08 -10.16 10.57
N MET A 234 26.29 -9.56 9.39
CA MET A 234 26.02 -8.13 9.15
C MET A 234 24.56 -7.83 8.81
N MET A 235 23.79 -8.87 8.50
CA MET A 235 22.36 -8.78 8.21
C MET A 235 21.60 -9.41 9.41
N PRO A 236 20.79 -8.62 10.14
CA PRO A 236 20.37 -8.95 11.50
C PRO A 236 19.20 -9.95 11.60
N LEU A 237 18.68 -10.51 10.50
CA LEU A 237 17.52 -11.41 10.53
C LEU A 237 17.85 -12.75 9.87
N GLY A 238 17.61 -13.84 10.59
CA GLY A 238 17.48 -15.15 9.94
C GLY A 238 16.22 -15.17 9.09
N ALA A 239 16.29 -14.69 7.84
CA ALA A 239 15.25 -14.93 6.85
C ALA A 239 15.13 -16.44 6.67
N GLU A 240 13.94 -16.96 6.97
CA GLU A 240 13.60 -18.38 6.83
C GLU A 240 12.94 -18.66 5.47
N GLY A 241 12.54 -17.62 4.71
CA GLY A 241 11.90 -17.80 3.42
C GLY A 241 12.85 -17.98 2.24
N GLU A 242 12.25 -18.30 1.09
CA GLU A 242 12.93 -18.43 -0.21
C GLU A 242 13.29 -17.06 -0.82
N ALA A 243 12.81 -15.97 -0.23
CA ALA A 243 13.12 -14.61 -0.66
C ALA A 243 14.43 -14.11 -0.04
N PRO A 244 15.13 -13.19 -0.73
CA PRO A 244 16.20 -12.41 -0.15
C PRO A 244 15.77 -11.73 1.16
N GLU A 245 16.65 -11.73 2.16
CA GLU A 245 16.34 -11.28 3.52
C GLU A 245 15.82 -9.83 3.57
N HIS A 246 16.36 -8.94 2.74
CA HIS A 246 15.93 -7.55 2.70
C HIS A 246 14.48 -7.39 2.22
N PHE A 247 14.00 -8.27 1.33
CA PHE A 247 12.60 -8.29 0.90
C PHE A 247 11.69 -8.84 2.00
N GLU A 248 12.12 -9.85 2.76
CA GLU A 248 11.36 -10.35 3.90
C GLU A 248 11.19 -9.27 4.98
N ALA A 249 12.29 -8.59 5.33
CA ALA A 249 12.28 -7.50 6.30
C ALA A 249 11.42 -6.32 5.81
N TYR A 250 11.52 -5.95 4.53
CA TYR A 250 10.68 -4.90 3.96
C TYR A 250 9.20 -5.28 3.95
N ARG A 251 8.86 -6.54 3.63
CA ARG A 251 7.49 -7.07 3.64
C ARG A 251 6.88 -7.02 5.04
N GLU A 252 7.66 -7.35 6.07
CA GLU A 252 7.23 -7.23 7.47
C GLU A 252 6.96 -5.77 7.84
N LEU A 253 7.85 -4.85 7.45
CA LEU A 253 7.62 -3.42 7.68
C LEU A 253 6.40 -2.89 6.93
N GLN A 254 6.17 -3.36 5.70
CA GLN A 254 5.04 -2.94 4.88
C GLN A 254 3.69 -3.22 5.54
N LEU A 255 3.63 -4.19 6.49
CA LEU A 255 2.46 -4.44 7.35
C LEU A 255 2.00 -3.20 8.11
N GLU A 256 2.91 -2.27 8.43
CA GLU A 256 2.57 -1.05 9.16
C GLU A 256 1.78 -0.04 8.30
N TRP A 257 1.96 -0.03 6.98
CA TRP A 257 1.38 1.01 6.12
C TRP A 257 0.46 0.54 4.99
N PHE A 258 0.54 -0.71 4.54
CA PHE A 258 -0.32 -1.18 3.45
C PHE A 258 -1.83 -0.99 3.72
N PRO A 259 -2.37 -1.09 4.96
CA PRO A 259 -3.79 -0.89 5.15
C PRO A 259 -4.19 0.56 4.87
N TYR A 260 -3.36 1.53 5.27
CA TYR A 260 -3.63 2.95 5.04
C TYR A 260 -3.60 3.27 3.54
N ASP A 261 -2.64 2.71 2.82
CA ASP A 261 -2.53 2.84 1.36
C ASP A 261 -3.78 2.31 0.63
N VAL A 262 -4.20 1.07 0.95
CA VAL A 262 -5.37 0.44 0.36
C VAL A 262 -6.64 1.25 0.65
N TYR A 263 -6.84 1.63 1.91
CA TYR A 263 -8.04 2.36 2.31
C TYR A 263 -8.04 3.83 1.89
N ALA A 264 -6.88 4.43 1.58
CA ALA A 264 -6.82 5.73 0.92
C ALA A 264 -7.43 5.64 -0.48
N ARG A 265 -7.05 4.64 -1.29
CA ARG A 265 -7.64 4.43 -2.64
C ARG A 265 -9.14 4.13 -2.58
N LEU A 266 -9.58 3.33 -1.61
CA LEU A 266 -11.00 3.03 -1.44
C LEU A 266 -11.80 4.26 -0.99
N SER A 267 -11.22 5.10 -0.13
CA SER A 267 -11.85 6.36 0.28
C SER A 267 -12.02 7.32 -0.89
N ILE A 268 -11.06 7.39 -1.83
CA ILE A 268 -11.25 8.14 -3.09
C ILE A 268 -12.44 7.61 -3.86
N PHE A 269 -12.52 6.30 -4.07
CA PHE A 269 -13.64 5.69 -4.79
C PHE A 269 -14.98 6.07 -4.15
N LEU A 270 -15.10 5.90 -2.83
CA LEU A 270 -16.32 6.25 -2.08
C LEU A 270 -16.65 7.75 -2.22
N ALA A 271 -15.64 8.61 -2.12
CA ALA A 271 -15.82 10.04 -2.31
C ALA A 271 -16.37 10.39 -3.70
N PHE A 272 -15.81 9.82 -4.77
CA PHE A 272 -16.27 10.10 -6.13
C PHE A 272 -17.67 9.53 -6.42
N MET A 273 -18.03 8.40 -5.82
CA MET A 273 -19.42 7.89 -5.86
C MET A 273 -20.40 8.88 -5.22
N HIS A 274 -20.06 9.43 -4.05
CA HIS A 274 -20.89 10.44 -3.39
C HIS A 274 -20.88 11.80 -4.12
N LEU A 275 -19.74 12.21 -4.70
CA LEU A 275 -19.63 13.43 -5.49
C LEU A 275 -20.54 13.40 -6.71
N THR A 276 -20.56 12.27 -7.43
CA THR A 276 -21.40 12.08 -8.61
C THR A 276 -22.90 12.06 -8.26
N HIS A 277 -23.30 11.40 -7.16
CA HIS A 277 -24.68 11.48 -6.66
C HIS A 277 -25.04 12.92 -6.27
N CYS A 278 -24.19 13.60 -5.51
CA CYS A 278 -24.38 14.99 -5.13
C CYS A 278 -24.63 15.87 -6.37
N TRP A 279 -23.74 15.78 -7.37
CA TRP A 279 -23.88 16.58 -8.58
C TRP A 279 -25.17 16.26 -9.32
N ALA A 280 -25.53 14.99 -9.46
CA ALA A 280 -26.79 14.60 -10.08
C ALA A 280 -28.01 15.17 -9.34
N TYR A 281 -28.08 15.07 -8.01
CA TYR A 281 -29.16 15.67 -7.22
C TYR A 281 -29.20 17.20 -7.32
N MET A 282 -28.05 17.86 -7.35
CA MET A 282 -27.95 19.29 -7.59
C MET A 282 -28.50 19.69 -8.96
N GLN A 283 -28.21 18.90 -10.01
CA GLN A 283 -28.74 19.14 -11.37
C GLN A 283 -30.24 18.89 -11.45
N ILE A 284 -30.79 17.90 -10.73
CA ILE A 284 -32.24 17.73 -10.62
C ILE A 284 -32.87 18.99 -10.02
N GLY A 285 -32.32 19.47 -8.91
CA GLY A 285 -32.81 20.68 -8.25
C GLY A 285 -32.73 21.91 -9.15
N HIS A 286 -31.57 22.15 -9.77
CA HIS A 286 -31.35 23.33 -10.61
C HIS A 286 -32.21 23.28 -11.88
N GLN A 287 -32.23 22.16 -12.62
CA GLN A 287 -32.93 22.11 -13.89
C GLN A 287 -34.46 22.11 -13.71
N LEU A 288 -35.00 21.47 -12.67
CA LEU A 288 -36.44 21.42 -12.45
C LEU A 288 -36.96 22.65 -11.71
N ALA A 289 -36.30 23.09 -10.63
CA ALA A 289 -36.79 24.23 -9.84
C ALA A 289 -36.48 25.57 -10.53
N GLU A 290 -35.28 25.71 -11.10
CA GLU A 290 -34.77 27.00 -11.58
C GLU A 290 -34.99 27.23 -13.07
N THR A 291 -34.49 26.32 -13.91
CA THR A 291 -34.60 26.49 -15.37
C THR A 291 -35.91 25.96 -15.94
N ARG A 292 -36.67 25.17 -15.17
CA ARG A 292 -37.93 24.53 -15.58
C ARG A 292 -37.78 23.63 -16.81
N ALA A 293 -36.59 23.07 -17.02
CA ALA A 293 -36.22 22.32 -18.21
C ALA A 293 -36.19 20.80 -17.92
N LEU A 294 -37.38 20.18 -17.94
CA LEU A 294 -37.57 18.74 -17.67
C LEU A 294 -36.67 17.85 -18.55
N PHE A 295 -36.66 18.08 -19.86
CA PHE A 295 -35.88 17.27 -20.80
C PHE A 295 -34.38 17.48 -20.63
N ALA A 296 -33.94 18.71 -20.35
CA ALA A 296 -32.53 18.98 -20.07
C ALA A 296 -32.07 18.24 -18.82
N CYS A 297 -32.90 18.19 -17.77
CA CYS A 297 -32.64 17.40 -16.58
C CYS A 297 -32.45 15.92 -16.92
N ALA A 298 -33.41 15.30 -17.64
CA ALA A 298 -33.33 13.89 -18.04
C ALA A 298 -32.06 13.57 -18.86
N ILE A 299 -31.69 14.48 -19.78
CA ILE A 299 -30.47 14.33 -20.60
C ILE A 299 -29.21 14.36 -19.73
N VAL A 300 -29.14 15.23 -18.70
CA VAL A 300 -27.99 15.30 -17.79
C VAL A 300 -27.90 14.07 -16.87
N MET A 301 -29.04 13.48 -16.49
CA MET A 301 -29.07 12.29 -15.63
C MET A 301 -28.47 11.05 -16.30
N LEU A 302 -28.60 10.91 -17.63
CA LEU A 302 -28.06 9.78 -18.39
C LEU A 302 -26.53 9.66 -18.27
N PRO A 303 -25.72 10.69 -18.61
CA PRO A 303 -24.28 10.68 -18.38
C PRO A 303 -23.88 10.45 -16.93
N MET A 304 -24.60 11.03 -15.96
CA MET A 304 -24.29 10.84 -14.53
C MET A 304 -24.48 9.39 -14.10
N PHE A 305 -25.59 8.77 -14.51
CA PHE A 305 -25.84 7.34 -14.29
C PHE A 305 -24.76 6.48 -14.94
N VAL A 306 -24.43 6.74 -16.21
CA VAL A 306 -23.40 5.97 -16.94
C VAL A 306 -22.04 6.14 -16.29
N LEU A 307 -21.65 7.36 -15.91
CA LEU A 307 -20.38 7.64 -15.25
C LEU A 307 -20.24 6.84 -13.95
N GLN A 308 -21.30 6.79 -13.13
CA GLN A 308 -21.27 5.98 -11.92
C GLN A 308 -21.15 4.48 -12.21
N GLN A 309 -21.85 3.96 -13.22
CA GLN A 309 -21.71 2.57 -13.64
C GLN A 309 -20.30 2.27 -14.16
N VAL A 310 -19.67 3.22 -14.86
CA VAL A 310 -18.28 3.11 -15.32
C VAL A 310 -17.34 3.06 -14.13
N ILE A 311 -17.46 3.96 -13.15
CA ILE A 311 -16.63 3.96 -11.93
C ILE A 311 -16.78 2.62 -11.17
N LEU A 312 -18.01 2.14 -11.00
CA LEU A 312 -18.28 0.83 -10.38
C LEU A 312 -17.62 -0.32 -11.16
N THR A 313 -17.67 -0.28 -12.49
CA THR A 313 -17.11 -1.35 -13.33
C THR A 313 -15.57 -1.32 -13.36
N LEU A 314 -14.98 -0.12 -13.30
CA LEU A 314 -13.53 0.04 -13.25
C LEU A 314 -12.95 -0.38 -11.90
N ASP A 315 -13.67 -0.18 -10.79
CA ASP A 315 -13.11 -0.38 -9.45
C ASP A 315 -13.58 -1.66 -8.75
N ILE A 316 -14.70 -2.28 -9.16
CA ILE A 316 -15.25 -3.47 -8.49
C ILE A 316 -15.23 -4.68 -9.44
N ILE A 317 -14.58 -5.76 -9.00
CA ILE A 317 -14.65 -7.07 -9.67
C ILE A 317 -16.06 -7.65 -9.44
N PRO A 318 -16.77 -8.07 -10.50
CA PRO A 318 -18.04 -8.75 -10.35
C PRO A 318 -17.85 -10.08 -9.60
N GLY A 319 -18.30 -10.13 -8.35
CA GLY A 319 -18.33 -11.36 -7.56
C GLY A 319 -19.45 -12.31 -7.99
N TRP A 320 -19.40 -13.54 -7.48
CA TRP A 320 -20.48 -14.52 -7.64
C TRP A 320 -21.69 -14.08 -6.82
N GLY A 321 -22.68 -13.46 -7.48
CA GLY A 321 -23.92 -13.02 -6.83
C GLY A 321 -24.63 -11.91 -7.59
N LEU A 322 -25.78 -11.47 -7.06
CA LEU A 322 -26.51 -10.33 -7.62
C LEU A 322 -25.66 -9.06 -7.44
N PRO A 323 -25.43 -8.27 -8.51
CA PRO A 323 -24.61 -7.06 -8.46
C PRO A 323 -25.38 -5.91 -7.80
N ILE A 324 -25.75 -6.06 -6.53
CA ILE A 324 -26.54 -5.09 -5.74
C ILE A 324 -25.87 -3.71 -5.73
N HIS A 325 -24.53 -3.65 -5.80
CA HIS A 325 -23.79 -2.40 -5.87
C HIS A 325 -24.14 -1.56 -7.11
N ARG A 326 -24.62 -2.19 -8.20
CA ARG A 326 -25.09 -1.49 -9.40
C ARG A 326 -26.48 -0.88 -9.25
N LEU A 327 -27.19 -1.16 -8.15
CA LEU A 327 -28.48 -0.52 -7.85
C LEU A 327 -28.32 0.91 -7.34
N GLY A 328 -27.16 1.27 -6.76
CA GLY A 328 -26.93 2.62 -6.21
C GLY A 328 -27.31 3.74 -7.19
N PRO A 329 -26.77 3.74 -8.41
CA PRO A 329 -27.11 4.75 -9.43
C PRO A 329 -28.60 4.81 -9.80
N CYS A 330 -29.41 3.78 -9.51
CA CYS A 330 -30.86 3.83 -9.76
C CYS A 330 -31.60 4.78 -8.81
N ALA A 331 -31.02 5.16 -7.65
CA ALA A 331 -31.59 6.16 -6.75
C ALA A 331 -31.82 7.49 -7.49
N LEU A 332 -30.90 7.84 -8.39
CA LEU A 332 -30.98 9.02 -9.25
C LEU A 332 -32.27 9.09 -10.07
N TRP A 333 -32.69 7.96 -10.66
CA TRP A 333 -33.92 7.90 -11.45
C TRP A 333 -35.17 8.03 -10.59
N THR A 334 -35.20 7.36 -9.43
CA THR A 334 -36.33 7.48 -8.50
C THR A 334 -36.50 8.92 -7.99
N ALA A 335 -35.39 9.60 -7.67
CA ALA A 335 -35.41 11.00 -7.26
C ALA A 335 -35.82 11.93 -8.40
N PHE A 336 -35.33 11.69 -9.62
CA PHE A 336 -35.76 12.44 -10.81
C PHE A 336 -37.27 12.31 -11.03
N PHE A 337 -37.81 11.09 -11.06
CA PHE A 337 -39.26 10.89 -11.26
C PHE A 337 -40.10 11.49 -10.13
N ALA A 338 -39.65 11.39 -8.87
CA ALA A 338 -40.30 12.05 -7.73
C ALA A 338 -40.36 13.57 -7.93
N ALA A 339 -39.25 14.19 -8.32
CA ALA A 339 -39.18 15.63 -8.57
C ALA A 339 -40.01 16.06 -9.79
N CYS A 340 -40.14 15.23 -10.82
CA CYS A 340 -40.99 15.48 -11.97
C CYS A 340 -42.48 15.50 -11.60
N ILE A 341 -42.93 14.55 -10.78
CA ILE A 341 -44.31 14.52 -10.28
C ILE A 341 -44.59 15.72 -9.38
N GLU A 342 -43.60 16.09 -8.56
CA GLU A 342 -43.70 17.27 -7.69
C GLU A 342 -43.70 18.60 -8.47
N TYR A 343 -43.17 18.61 -9.69
CA TYR A 343 -43.18 19.77 -10.58
C TYR A 343 -44.58 20.05 -11.19
N GLU A 344 -45.55 19.15 -11.03
CA GLU A 344 -46.89 19.33 -11.58
C GLU A 344 -47.62 20.55 -11.00
N ARG A 345 -48.37 21.25 -11.86
CA ARG A 345 -49.16 22.43 -11.47
C ARG A 345 -50.36 22.07 -10.58
N TRP A 346 -50.91 20.87 -10.74
CA TRP A 346 -52.14 20.42 -10.09
C TRP A 346 -51.88 19.13 -9.32
N PHE A 347 -52.00 19.19 -8.00
CA PHE A 347 -51.76 18.02 -7.15
C PHE A 347 -53.04 17.20 -7.02
N SER A 348 -52.93 15.90 -7.29
CA SER A 348 -53.89 14.89 -6.86
C SER A 348 -53.35 14.19 -5.62
N SER A 349 -54.22 13.76 -4.71
CA SER A 349 -53.81 12.96 -3.55
C SER A 349 -53.11 11.66 -3.99
N SER A 350 -53.52 11.07 -5.12
CA SER A 350 -52.86 9.90 -5.68
C SER A 350 -51.45 10.19 -6.21
N THR A 351 -51.24 11.31 -6.91
CA THR A 351 -49.91 11.67 -7.44
C THR A 351 -48.94 12.03 -6.32
N GLN A 352 -49.44 12.67 -5.27
CA GLN A 352 -48.67 12.92 -4.05
C GLN A 352 -48.24 11.61 -3.36
N GLY A 353 -49.13 10.62 -3.24
CA GLY A 353 -48.79 9.31 -2.70
C GLY A 353 -47.71 8.57 -3.51
N VAL A 354 -47.77 8.65 -4.85
CA VAL A 354 -46.73 8.09 -5.73
C VAL A 354 -45.39 8.82 -5.55
N CYS A 355 -45.41 10.15 -5.42
CA CYS A 355 -44.21 10.93 -5.13
C CYS A 355 -43.53 10.47 -3.82
N PHE A 356 -44.30 10.28 -2.73
CA PHE A 356 -43.74 9.75 -1.48
C PHE A 356 -43.11 8.38 -1.66
N LEU A 357 -43.79 7.46 -2.35
CA LEU A 357 -43.26 6.13 -2.63
C LEU A 357 -41.90 6.20 -3.34
N LEU A 358 -41.76 7.08 -4.34
CA LEU A 358 -40.51 7.26 -5.07
C LEU A 358 -39.40 7.87 -4.20
N VAL A 359 -39.72 8.83 -3.31
CA VAL A 359 -38.75 9.38 -2.35
C VAL A 359 -38.27 8.30 -1.36
N TYR A 360 -39.19 7.50 -0.82
CA TYR A 360 -38.82 6.36 0.03
C TYR A 360 -37.97 5.33 -0.73
N ALA A 361 -38.28 5.08 -2.00
CA ALA A 361 -37.47 4.22 -2.84
C ALA A 361 -36.05 4.77 -3.04
N SER A 362 -35.88 6.09 -3.24
CA SER A 362 -34.55 6.71 -3.31
C SER A 362 -33.75 6.49 -2.04
N TYR A 363 -34.33 6.75 -0.87
CA TYR A 363 -33.65 6.51 0.42
C TYR A 363 -33.34 5.04 0.66
N ALA A 364 -34.28 4.13 0.34
CA ALA A 364 -34.06 2.69 0.48
C ALA A 364 -32.91 2.20 -0.42
N ILE A 365 -32.82 2.68 -1.66
CA ILE A 365 -31.73 2.35 -2.57
C ILE A 365 -30.39 2.85 -2.00
N GLU A 366 -30.32 4.09 -1.50
CA GLU A 366 -29.09 4.64 -0.90
C GLU A 366 -28.65 3.87 0.36
N ILE A 367 -29.59 3.43 1.20
CA ILE A 367 -29.32 2.58 2.38
C ILE A 367 -28.74 1.22 1.93
N VAL A 368 -29.44 0.53 1.03
CA VAL A 368 -29.01 -0.79 0.52
C VAL A 368 -27.66 -0.68 -0.19
N TYR A 369 -27.47 0.37 -0.97
CA TYR A 369 -26.21 0.64 -1.66
C TYR A 369 -25.06 0.88 -0.68
N THR A 370 -25.26 1.72 0.35
CA THR A 370 -24.23 2.00 1.37
C THR A 370 -23.90 0.74 2.18
N LEU A 371 -24.90 -0.08 2.53
CA LEU A 371 -24.68 -1.38 3.18
C LEU A 371 -23.89 -2.35 2.29
N GLN A 372 -24.16 -2.35 0.98
CA GLN A 372 -23.42 -3.15 0.04
C GLN A 372 -21.97 -2.66 -0.11
N LEU A 373 -21.72 -1.34 -0.13
CA LEU A 373 -20.38 -0.77 -0.11
C LEU A 373 -19.62 -1.16 1.18
N LEU A 374 -20.29 -1.12 2.34
CA LEU A 374 -19.73 -1.60 3.61
C LEU A 374 -19.30 -3.06 3.55
N ARG A 375 -20.11 -3.91 2.91
CA ARG A 375 -19.75 -5.31 2.68
C ARG A 375 -18.57 -5.47 1.72
N LEU A 376 -18.52 -4.70 0.64
CA LEU A 376 -17.47 -4.78 -0.39
C LEU A 376 -16.11 -4.27 0.12
N CYS A 377 -16.10 -3.21 0.95
CA CYS A 377 -14.88 -2.65 1.53
C CYS A 377 -14.33 -3.45 2.72
N ARG A 378 -15.07 -4.46 3.22
CA ARG A 378 -14.64 -5.31 4.31
C ARG A 378 -13.45 -6.16 3.87
N PRO A 379 -12.36 -6.23 4.66
CA PRO A 379 -11.23 -7.06 4.32
C PRO A 379 -11.63 -8.54 4.41
N ALA A 380 -11.25 -9.35 3.42
CA ALA A 380 -11.54 -10.77 3.43
C ALA A 380 -10.60 -11.50 4.40
N CYS A 381 -11.12 -12.53 5.08
CA CYS A 381 -10.31 -13.39 5.94
C CYS A 381 -9.28 -14.21 5.14
N THR A 382 -9.62 -14.55 3.90
CA THR A 382 -8.80 -15.33 2.97
C THR A 382 -8.80 -14.61 1.62
N ALA A 383 -7.79 -13.80 1.36
CA ALA A 383 -7.61 -13.20 0.05
C ALA A 383 -7.10 -14.30 -0.92
N PRO A 384 -7.62 -14.39 -2.15
CA PRO A 384 -7.01 -15.24 -3.17
C PRO A 384 -5.57 -14.77 -3.39
N GLU A 385 -4.67 -15.74 -3.51
CA GLU A 385 -3.28 -15.49 -3.86
C GLU A 385 -3.22 -15.03 -5.31
N VAL A 386 -2.70 -13.83 -5.53
CA VAL A 386 -2.53 -13.27 -6.88
C VAL A 386 -1.20 -13.78 -7.42
N VAL A 387 -1.23 -14.32 -8.64
CA VAL A 387 0.01 -14.76 -9.32
C VAL A 387 0.88 -13.53 -9.56
N GLU A 388 2.13 -13.62 -9.10
CA GLU A 388 3.14 -12.60 -9.35
C GLU A 388 3.37 -12.50 -10.86
N SER A 389 3.02 -11.35 -11.43
CA SER A 389 3.21 -11.08 -12.85
C SER A 389 3.65 -9.62 -13.03
N PRO A 390 4.60 -9.34 -13.94
CA PRO A 390 5.09 -7.99 -14.16
C PRO A 390 3.96 -7.01 -14.51
N GLY A 391 3.89 -5.90 -13.78
CA GLY A 391 2.88 -4.85 -13.97
C GLY A 391 1.51 -5.15 -13.35
N ALA A 392 1.30 -6.35 -12.81
CA ALA A 392 0.12 -6.63 -12.00
C ALA A 392 0.33 -6.20 -10.55
N SER A 393 -0.76 -5.88 -9.87
CA SER A 393 -0.76 -5.73 -8.42
C SER A 393 -0.46 -7.07 -7.76
N TRP A 394 0.39 -7.09 -6.74
CA TRP A 394 0.75 -8.31 -6.03
C TRP A 394 0.89 -8.07 -4.53
N TRP A 395 0.40 -9.04 -3.75
CA TRP A 395 0.52 -9.09 -2.29
C TRP A 395 0.48 -10.55 -1.80
N PRO A 396 1.06 -10.83 -0.64
CA PRO A 396 0.96 -12.15 -0.03
C PRO A 396 -0.48 -12.44 0.44
N GLY A 397 -0.95 -13.68 0.27
CA GLY A 397 -2.30 -14.11 0.67
C GLY A 397 -2.61 -13.98 2.17
N GLU A 398 -1.59 -13.78 3.00
CA GLU A 398 -1.72 -13.47 4.44
C GLU A 398 -2.33 -12.09 4.69
N TRP A 399 -2.23 -11.17 3.71
CA TRP A 399 -2.75 -9.82 3.84
C TRP A 399 -4.26 -9.80 3.63
N ARG A 400 -4.96 -9.25 4.61
CA ARG A 400 -6.42 -9.12 4.58
C ARG A 400 -6.82 -7.88 3.81
N LEU A 401 -7.15 -8.08 2.53
CA LEU A 401 -7.53 -7.02 1.61
C LEU A 401 -9.00 -7.16 1.17
N PRO A 402 -9.67 -6.05 0.80
CA PRO A 402 -11.01 -6.11 0.22
C PRO A 402 -10.96 -6.76 -1.18
N THR A 403 -11.46 -7.99 -1.28
CA THR A 403 -11.35 -8.81 -2.49
C THR A 403 -12.10 -8.24 -3.69
N ALA A 404 -13.11 -7.40 -3.44
CA ALA A 404 -13.87 -6.73 -4.50
C ALA A 404 -13.03 -5.71 -5.30
N PHE A 405 -11.92 -5.21 -4.74
CA PHE A 405 -11.14 -4.11 -5.29
C PHE A 405 -9.72 -4.52 -5.72
N GLN A 406 -9.46 -5.81 -5.86
CA GLN A 406 -8.11 -6.34 -6.05
C GLN A 406 -7.37 -5.73 -7.24
N HIS A 407 -8.03 -5.59 -8.38
CA HIS A 407 -7.44 -5.02 -9.59
C HIS A 407 -7.28 -3.48 -9.52
N ALA A 408 -8.05 -2.82 -8.67
CA ALA A 408 -8.00 -1.37 -8.48
C ALA A 408 -6.96 -0.94 -7.42
N ILE A 409 -6.46 -1.90 -6.63
CA ILE A 409 -5.41 -1.69 -5.64
C ILE A 409 -4.05 -1.90 -6.31
N TRP A 410 -3.36 -0.80 -6.63
CA TRP A 410 -2.02 -0.84 -7.24
C TRP A 410 -0.91 -1.05 -6.20
N LEU A 411 -1.06 -2.09 -5.39
CA LEU A 411 -0.10 -2.47 -4.36
C LEU A 411 0.93 -3.44 -4.97
N VAL A 412 2.20 -3.16 -4.71
CA VAL A 412 3.30 -4.05 -5.05
C VAL A 412 4.02 -4.37 -3.75
N ALA A 413 3.97 -5.63 -3.35
CA ALA A 413 4.75 -6.15 -2.24
C ALA A 413 6.03 -6.84 -2.76
N PRO A 414 7.05 -7.05 -1.90
CA PRO A 414 8.28 -7.75 -2.28
C PRO A 414 8.08 -9.23 -2.59
N PRO A 415 8.82 -9.80 -3.57
CA PRO A 415 8.68 -11.19 -3.98
C PRO A 415 8.80 -12.17 -2.81
N LYS A 416 8.07 -13.29 -2.86
CA LYS A 416 8.14 -14.37 -1.86
C LYS A 416 9.32 -15.32 -2.05
N LYS A 417 9.83 -15.40 -3.26
CA LYS A 417 10.89 -16.33 -3.68
C LYS A 417 11.71 -15.69 -4.80
N LEU A 418 12.95 -16.14 -4.94
CA LEU A 418 13.76 -15.83 -6.12
C LEU A 418 13.10 -16.39 -7.38
N GLU A 419 13.21 -15.67 -8.49
CA GLU A 419 12.80 -16.21 -9.79
C GLU A 419 13.75 -17.34 -10.20
N ASP A 420 13.25 -18.29 -10.99
CA ASP A 420 14.05 -19.42 -11.47
C ASP A 420 15.30 -18.92 -12.23
N GLY A 421 16.48 -19.25 -11.71
CA GLY A 421 17.77 -18.83 -12.28
C GLY A 421 18.37 -17.56 -11.67
N GLN A 422 17.66 -16.86 -10.79
CA GLN A 422 18.25 -15.83 -9.94
C GLN A 422 19.01 -16.47 -8.77
N VAL A 423 20.10 -15.80 -8.37
CA VAL A 423 20.98 -16.27 -7.30
C VAL A 423 21.18 -15.15 -6.29
N ASP A 424 20.91 -15.43 -5.02
CA ASP A 424 21.30 -14.54 -3.93
C ASP A 424 22.69 -14.96 -3.41
N ILE A 425 23.70 -14.22 -3.84
CA ILE A 425 25.11 -14.49 -3.47
C ILE A 425 25.30 -14.44 -1.94
N VAL A 426 24.58 -13.58 -1.22
CA VAL A 426 24.67 -13.52 0.26
C VAL A 426 24.10 -14.79 0.87
N ALA A 427 22.96 -15.27 0.36
CA ALA A 427 22.37 -16.52 0.81
C ALA A 427 23.27 -17.71 0.49
N GLU A 428 23.83 -17.80 -0.72
CA GLU A 428 24.78 -18.86 -1.10
C GLU A 428 26.05 -18.84 -0.25
N LEU A 429 26.63 -17.65 -0.01
CA LEU A 429 27.80 -17.51 0.86
C LEU A 429 27.48 -17.91 2.31
N ARG A 430 26.25 -17.66 2.77
CA ARG A 430 25.78 -18.05 4.10
C ARG A 430 25.51 -19.55 4.17
N ASP A 431 24.92 -20.14 3.15
CA ASP A 431 24.62 -21.57 3.11
C ASP A 431 25.90 -22.40 2.96
N ALA A 432 26.87 -21.93 2.17
CA ALA A 432 28.21 -22.51 2.13
C ALA A 432 28.92 -22.49 3.50
N GLN A 433 28.56 -21.55 4.39
CA GLN A 433 29.05 -21.51 5.76
C GLN A 433 28.24 -22.39 6.73
N ARG A 434 26.98 -22.70 6.38
CA ARG A 434 26.04 -23.48 7.21
C ARG A 434 26.21 -25.00 7.09
N ASP A 435 27.02 -25.50 6.16
CA ASP A 435 27.38 -26.92 6.09
C ASP A 435 28.17 -27.43 7.32
N ALA A 436 28.49 -26.54 8.28
CA ALA A 436 28.87 -26.92 9.63
C ALA A 436 27.65 -27.47 10.42
N PRO A 437 27.79 -28.59 11.16
CA PRO A 437 26.66 -29.25 11.83
C PRO A 437 25.92 -28.30 12.78
N ARG A 438 24.70 -27.92 12.38
CA ARG A 438 23.83 -27.04 13.16
C ARG A 438 23.29 -27.75 14.40
N LEU A 439 23.34 -27.06 15.54
CA LEU A 439 22.45 -27.34 16.66
C LEU A 439 20.99 -27.16 16.20
N PRO A 440 20.05 -28.00 16.68
CA PRO A 440 18.66 -27.95 16.25
C PRO A 440 18.02 -26.58 16.53
N PRO A 441 17.11 -26.10 15.65
CA PRO A 441 16.57 -24.75 15.73
C PRO A 441 15.61 -24.62 16.92
N THR A 442 16.09 -24.02 18.02
CA THR A 442 15.25 -23.62 19.17
C THR A 442 14.53 -22.27 18.98
N GLU A 443 14.84 -21.49 17.94
CA GLU A 443 14.35 -20.11 17.75
C GLU A 443 13.08 -19.95 16.90
N ALA A 444 12.68 -20.96 16.13
CA ALA A 444 11.53 -20.87 15.20
C ALA A 444 10.18 -20.59 15.89
N ALA A 445 10.06 -20.87 17.19
CA ALA A 445 8.87 -20.55 17.97
C ALA A 445 8.74 -19.03 18.28
N ILE A 446 9.85 -18.32 18.44
CA ILE A 446 9.88 -16.90 18.83
C ILE A 446 9.52 -15.99 17.64
N THR A 447 9.93 -16.37 16.43
CA THR A 447 9.62 -15.64 15.19
C THR A 447 8.15 -15.77 14.79
N ALA A 448 7.54 -16.94 14.97
CA ALA A 448 6.10 -17.14 14.74
C ALA A 448 5.23 -16.27 15.68
N GLU A 449 5.65 -16.13 16.95
CA GLU A 449 4.95 -15.31 17.94
C GLU A 449 5.08 -13.80 17.64
N ARG A 450 6.24 -13.34 17.16
CA ARG A 450 6.43 -11.95 16.70
C ARG A 450 5.59 -11.61 15.47
N ARG A 451 5.49 -12.51 14.48
CA ARG A 451 4.63 -12.31 13.30
C ARG A 451 3.14 -12.19 13.67
N LEU A 452 2.70 -12.93 14.68
CA LEU A 452 1.35 -12.78 15.24
C LEU A 452 1.13 -11.44 15.94
N ASP A 453 2.16 -10.87 16.56
CA ASP A 453 2.08 -9.60 17.28
C ASP A 453 2.03 -8.38 16.36
N VAL A 454 2.63 -8.44 15.17
CA VAL A 454 2.50 -7.38 14.13
C VAL A 454 1.06 -7.25 13.65
N HIS A 455 0.31 -8.37 13.55
CA HIS A 455 -1.13 -8.32 13.30
C HIS A 455 -1.95 -7.79 14.50
N ARG A 456 -1.37 -7.81 15.70
CA ARG A 456 -1.96 -7.24 16.94
C ARG A 456 -1.72 -5.73 17.05
N ALA A 457 -0.63 -5.22 16.49
CA ALA A 457 -0.35 -3.80 16.36
C ALA A 457 -1.37 -3.05 15.46
N LEU A 458 -2.22 -3.78 14.73
CA LEU A 458 -3.30 -3.22 13.90
C LEU A 458 -4.48 -2.63 14.70
N GLY A 459 -4.54 -2.83 16.02
CA GLY A 459 -5.53 -2.21 16.92
C GLY A 459 -6.16 -3.21 17.90
N GLN A 460 -6.76 -2.71 18.98
CA GLN A 460 -7.31 -3.53 20.08
C GLN A 460 -8.41 -4.53 19.66
N GLN A 461 -8.99 -4.40 18.45
CA GLN A 461 -10.12 -5.21 17.97
C GLN A 461 -9.75 -6.23 16.88
N GLY A 462 -8.47 -6.36 16.51
CA GLY A 462 -8.05 -7.24 15.40
C GLY A 462 -8.52 -6.78 14.02
N GLU A 463 -9.03 -5.55 13.91
CA GLU A 463 -9.30 -4.81 12.67
C GLU A 463 -8.22 -3.74 12.50
N SER A 464 -7.79 -3.46 11.26
CA SER A 464 -6.85 -2.37 11.01
C SER A 464 -7.49 -1.02 11.30
N ALA A 465 -6.73 -0.09 11.90
CA ALA A 465 -7.22 1.27 12.17
C ALA A 465 -7.73 1.97 10.89
N ALA A 466 -7.08 1.73 9.75
CA ALA A 466 -7.53 2.23 8.45
C ALA A 466 -8.94 1.74 8.09
N TRP A 467 -9.20 0.43 8.22
CA TRP A 467 -10.51 -0.14 7.99
C TRP A 467 -11.54 0.41 8.97
N PHE A 468 -11.19 0.51 10.25
CA PHE A 468 -12.09 1.04 11.28
C PHE A 468 -12.60 2.45 10.93
N ASN A 469 -11.73 3.32 10.43
CA ASN A 469 -12.12 4.68 10.04
C ASN A 469 -13.07 4.68 8.83
N VAL A 470 -12.78 3.89 7.79
CA VAL A 470 -13.66 3.78 6.61
C VAL A 470 -15.01 3.14 6.97
N LYS A 471 -15.00 2.09 7.79
CA LYS A 471 -16.19 1.43 8.33
C LYS A 471 -17.05 2.41 9.13
N SER A 472 -16.43 3.21 10.00
CA SER A 472 -17.12 4.23 10.80
C SER A 472 -17.78 5.28 9.91
N GLY A 473 -17.10 5.72 8.84
CA GLY A 473 -17.68 6.63 7.85
C GLY A 473 -18.89 6.02 7.14
N LEU A 474 -18.79 4.79 6.64
CA LEU A 474 -19.90 4.11 5.99
C LEU A 474 -21.09 3.87 6.94
N VAL A 475 -20.84 3.53 8.21
CA VAL A 475 -21.89 3.40 9.23
C VAL A 475 -22.55 4.76 9.49
N ALA A 476 -21.78 5.84 9.59
CA ALA A 476 -22.32 7.19 9.74
C ALA A 476 -23.22 7.58 8.55
N MET A 477 -22.85 7.19 7.32
CA MET A 477 -23.69 7.38 6.14
C MET A 477 -25.00 6.60 6.21
N VAL A 478 -24.97 5.32 6.63
CA VAL A 478 -26.20 4.53 6.84
C VAL A 478 -27.12 5.20 7.86
N LEU A 479 -26.56 5.66 8.99
CA LEU A 479 -27.33 6.36 10.02
C LEU A 479 -27.91 7.68 9.49
N ALA A 480 -27.15 8.42 8.68
CA ALA A 480 -27.65 9.64 8.04
C ALA A 480 -28.84 9.34 7.10
N TRP A 481 -28.78 8.26 6.31
CA TRP A 481 -29.90 7.86 5.45
C TRP A 481 -31.14 7.43 6.23
N VAL A 482 -30.96 6.67 7.31
CA VAL A 482 -32.05 6.28 8.22
C VAL A 482 -32.67 7.53 8.87
N PHE A 483 -31.84 8.46 9.33
CA PHE A 483 -32.29 9.72 9.91
C PHE A 483 -33.09 10.55 8.89
N MET A 484 -32.62 10.67 7.65
CA MET A 484 -33.35 11.35 6.58
C MET A 484 -34.70 10.69 6.28
N THR A 485 -34.74 9.36 6.24
CA THR A 485 -35.98 8.60 6.03
C THR A 485 -36.99 8.85 7.14
N PHE A 486 -36.54 8.84 8.40
CA PHE A 486 -37.37 9.11 9.55
C PHE A 486 -37.86 10.57 9.60
N GLY A 487 -36.99 11.54 9.32
CA GLY A 487 -37.36 12.96 9.22
C GLY A 487 -38.44 13.20 8.17
N PHE A 488 -38.26 12.62 6.98
CA PHE A 488 -39.27 12.66 5.92
C PHE A 488 -40.59 11.98 6.32
N THR A 489 -40.54 10.88 7.08
CA THR A 489 -41.74 10.20 7.58
C THR A 489 -42.53 11.07 8.54
N ILE A 490 -41.86 11.72 9.49
CA ILE A 490 -42.48 12.67 10.42
C ILE A 490 -43.19 13.79 9.67
N GLU A 491 -42.57 14.30 8.61
CA GLU A 491 -43.16 15.35 7.79
C GLU A 491 -44.40 14.90 7.05
N VAL A 492 -44.36 13.71 6.44
CA VAL A 492 -45.52 13.12 5.78
C VAL A 492 -46.69 12.98 6.75
N ILE A 493 -46.42 12.56 8.00
CA ILE A 493 -47.43 12.46 9.06
C ILE A 493 -47.97 13.84 9.48
N ASN A 494 -47.11 14.86 9.52
CA ASN A 494 -47.44 16.21 9.97
C ASN A 494 -48.00 17.14 8.87
N GLN A 495 -48.17 16.65 7.64
CA GLN A 495 -48.71 17.46 6.54
C GLN A 495 -50.08 18.04 6.92
N GLY A 496 -50.19 19.37 6.87
CA GLY A 496 -51.41 20.11 7.24
C GLY A 496 -51.37 20.82 8.60
N THR A 497 -50.33 20.59 9.40
CA THR A 497 -50.07 21.39 10.62
C THR A 497 -49.19 22.60 10.28
N ALA A 498 -49.59 23.81 10.69
CA ALA A 498 -49.08 25.09 10.18
C ALA A 498 -47.63 25.46 10.59
N HIS A 499 -46.83 24.52 11.10
CA HIS A 499 -45.47 24.80 11.55
C HIS A 499 -44.44 24.56 10.43
N PRO A 500 -43.40 25.40 10.33
CA PRO A 500 -42.31 25.18 9.38
C PRO A 500 -41.62 23.86 9.72
N SER A 501 -41.71 22.90 8.81
CA SER A 501 -41.13 21.57 8.97
C SER A 501 -39.61 21.58 8.78
N LEU A 502 -38.93 20.54 9.27
CA LEU A 502 -37.47 20.38 9.21
C LEU A 502 -36.98 20.15 7.77
N LEU A 503 -37.73 19.40 6.98
CA LEU A 503 -37.66 19.27 5.53
C LEU A 503 -39.10 19.54 5.01
N ASN A 504 -39.29 20.30 3.94
CA ASN A 504 -40.62 20.55 3.38
C ASN A 504 -41.14 19.29 2.68
N ALA A 505 -42.30 18.79 3.10
CA ALA A 505 -42.90 17.61 2.51
C ALA A 505 -43.38 17.86 1.05
N PRO A 506 -43.38 16.83 0.18
CA PRO A 506 -43.88 16.95 -1.18
C PRO A 506 -45.38 17.26 -1.22
N GLY A 507 -45.81 18.09 -2.17
CA GLY A 507 -47.23 18.40 -2.39
C GLY A 507 -47.69 19.81 -2.02
N LEU A 508 -46.83 20.64 -1.42
CA LEU A 508 -47.07 22.09 -1.41
C LEU A 508 -46.83 22.64 -2.82
N PRO A 509 -47.85 23.23 -3.47
CA PRO A 509 -47.69 23.67 -4.84
C PRO A 509 -46.61 24.75 -4.93
N ASN A 510 -45.87 24.78 -6.05
CA ASN A 510 -44.72 25.67 -6.22
C ASN A 510 -45.04 27.15 -5.95
N ASN A 511 -46.27 27.57 -6.22
CA ASN A 511 -46.75 28.90 -5.86
C ASN A 511 -46.85 29.10 -4.34
N ALA A 512 -47.32 28.12 -3.56
CA ALA A 512 -47.38 28.22 -2.09
C ALA A 512 -46.00 28.18 -1.42
N ARG A 513 -44.97 27.67 -2.12
CA ARG A 513 -43.56 27.69 -1.67
C ARG A 513 -42.85 29.00 -1.99
N ASP A 514 -43.28 29.71 -3.03
CA ASP A 514 -42.72 31.00 -3.39
C ASP A 514 -43.06 32.02 -2.28
N PRO A 515 -42.05 32.67 -1.68
CA PRO A 515 -42.25 33.71 -0.67
C PRO A 515 -43.22 34.80 -1.12
N ARG A 516 -43.34 35.05 -2.44
CA ARG A 516 -44.24 36.05 -3.02
C ARG A 516 -45.72 35.76 -2.82
N TYR A 517 -46.11 34.50 -2.63
CA TYR A 517 -47.51 34.12 -2.44
C TYR A 517 -47.79 33.58 -1.03
N ARG A 518 -46.82 33.61 -0.11
CA ARG A 518 -47.07 33.28 1.29
C ARG A 518 -47.94 34.37 1.91
N PRO A 519 -49.07 34.02 2.55
CA PRO A 519 -49.80 35.00 3.35
C PRO A 519 -48.86 35.56 4.42
N ALA A 520 -48.97 36.87 4.69
CA ALA A 520 -48.20 37.53 5.72
C ALA A 520 -48.33 36.75 7.04
N LYS A 521 -47.24 36.64 7.82
CA LYS A 521 -47.35 36.04 9.15
C LYS A 521 -48.43 36.80 9.93
N PRO A 522 -49.37 36.10 10.60
CA PRO A 522 -50.37 36.75 11.43
C PRO A 522 -49.68 37.68 12.43
N GLY A 523 -49.96 38.99 12.37
CA GLY A 523 -49.38 40.00 13.25
C GLY A 523 -48.22 40.83 12.69
N THR A 524 -47.75 40.58 11.46
CA THR A 524 -46.86 41.50 10.74
C THR A 524 -47.65 42.29 9.68
N HIS A 525 -47.52 43.61 9.69
CA HIS A 525 -48.09 44.51 8.68
C HIS A 525 -47.77 44.02 7.26
N GLU A 526 -48.67 44.35 6.32
CA GLU A 526 -48.60 43.94 4.91
C GLU A 526 -47.17 43.91 4.37
N PRO A 527 -46.76 42.83 3.69
CA PRO A 527 -45.41 42.72 3.16
C PRO A 527 -45.19 43.86 2.17
N VAL A 528 -44.35 44.83 2.54
CA VAL A 528 -43.80 45.81 1.61
C VAL A 528 -42.96 45.00 0.62
N GLU A 529 -43.35 44.99 -0.65
CA GLU A 529 -42.59 44.36 -1.73
C GLU A 529 -41.16 44.91 -1.73
N VAL A 530 -40.21 44.10 -1.25
CA VAL A 530 -38.79 44.43 -1.32
C VAL A 530 -38.25 43.88 -2.64
N GLY A 531 -38.26 44.69 -3.70
CA GLY A 531 -37.36 44.52 -4.85
C GLY A 531 -37.99 44.40 -6.25
N THR A 532 -37.91 45.52 -6.97
CA THR A 532 -37.68 45.64 -8.43
C THR A 532 -38.44 44.71 -9.38
N GLY A 533 -39.66 45.09 -9.76
CA GLY A 533 -40.22 44.67 -11.07
C GLY A 533 -41.73 44.47 -11.11
N GLY A 534 -42.47 45.55 -11.41
CA GLY A 534 -43.79 45.49 -12.05
C GLY A 534 -44.97 45.27 -11.12
N VAL A 535 -45.74 46.34 -10.91
CA VAL A 535 -46.97 46.46 -10.10
C VAL A 535 -48.14 45.57 -10.59
N TYR A 536 -47.98 44.79 -11.64
CA TYR A 536 -49.04 43.96 -12.23
C TYR A 536 -48.55 42.58 -12.66
N GLY A 537 -48.41 41.66 -11.70
CA GLY A 537 -48.35 40.22 -11.98
C GLY A 537 -49.75 39.67 -12.34
N PRO A 538 -49.90 38.84 -13.40
CA PRO A 538 -51.20 38.39 -13.89
C PRO A 538 -51.70 37.19 -13.07
N ALA A 539 -52.14 37.40 -11.82
CA ALA A 539 -52.82 36.31 -11.08
C ALA A 539 -53.65 36.72 -9.84
N ARG A 540 -53.94 38.00 -9.59
CA ARG A 540 -54.73 38.38 -8.40
C ARG A 540 -56.25 38.14 -8.52
N GLY A 541 -56.73 37.47 -9.57
CA GLY A 541 -58.15 37.45 -9.94
C GLY A 541 -58.99 36.19 -9.70
N VAL A 542 -58.47 35.05 -9.21
CA VAL A 542 -59.23 33.78 -9.32
C VAL A 542 -59.46 32.97 -8.03
N HIS A 543 -58.86 33.28 -6.87
CA HIS A 543 -58.79 32.28 -5.78
C HIS A 543 -59.45 32.58 -4.43
N THR A 544 -60.49 33.41 -4.32
CA THR A 544 -61.09 33.70 -2.98
C THR A 544 -62.56 33.37 -2.75
N SER A 545 -63.32 32.74 -3.67
CA SER A 545 -64.74 32.48 -3.36
C SER A 545 -65.35 31.13 -3.75
N LYS A 546 -64.70 30.28 -4.55
CA LYS A 546 -65.35 29.04 -5.05
C LYS A 546 -64.80 27.71 -4.53
N MET A 547 -63.64 27.66 -3.89
CA MET A 547 -63.08 26.38 -3.42
C MET A 547 -63.61 25.91 -2.07
N HIS A 548 -64.09 26.81 -1.20
CA HIS A 548 -64.67 26.41 0.10
C HIS A 548 -66.12 25.90 0.04
N ARG A 549 -66.87 26.13 -1.06
CA ARG A 549 -68.26 25.63 -1.15
C ARG A 549 -68.36 24.12 -1.38
N ARG A 550 -67.42 23.51 -2.10
CA ARG A 550 -67.54 22.07 -2.46
C ARG A 550 -67.32 21.08 -1.32
N LEU A 551 -66.74 21.49 -0.20
CA LEU A 551 -66.58 20.61 0.97
C LEU A 551 -67.75 20.70 1.96
N ALA A 552 -68.50 21.81 1.96
CA ALA A 552 -69.73 21.93 2.76
C ALA A 552 -70.89 21.17 2.11
N ASP A 553 -70.96 21.13 0.78
CA ASP A 553 -72.04 20.47 0.03
C ASP A 553 -71.88 18.93 -0.09
N LEU A 554 -70.81 18.34 0.47
CA LEU A 554 -70.58 16.88 0.51
C LEU A 554 -70.83 16.27 1.91
N ALA A 555 -71.21 17.10 2.89
CA ALA A 555 -71.51 16.68 4.26
C ALA A 555 -73.00 16.87 4.65
N ALA A 556 -73.86 17.10 3.66
CA ALA A 556 -75.32 17.03 3.73
C ALA A 556 -75.81 16.06 2.66
#